data_AF-A0A1C0T4P6-F1
#
_entry.id   AF-A0A1C0T4P6-F1
#
_cell.length_a   1.000
_cell.length_b   1.000
_cell.length_c   1.000
_cell.angle_alpha   90.00
_cell.angle_beta   90.00
_cell.angle_gamma   90.00
#
_symmetry.space_group_name_H-M   'P 1'
#
loop_
_entity.id
_entity.type
_entity.pdbx_description
1 polymer ?
#
loop_
_entity_poly.entity_id
_entity_poly.type
_entity_poly.pdbx_seq_one_letter_code
_entity_poly.pdbx_strand_id
1 'polypeptide(L)'
;MRVIHAAAGLAVVLALTGCQRTSMGGFSSQDSSPAPLQAQPVPSVSSNQLPDPTGNTSQFPAAPTAGTAVAGGAQQAGTQVAAATNALDVTKESMVGNWRVSSAGSSCDMFLTLTNLGSGSRGGTRGCAGELTAMGSWEVAGKQVVLKDRTGNAIARLYKTADARFDGSTNGGQPVSLSR
;
A
#
# COMPACT_ATOMS: atom_id res chain seq x y z
N MET A 1 33.40 -49.34 13.47
CA MET A 1 32.47 -48.65 12.55
C MET A 1 31.00 -48.99 12.80
N ARG A 2 30.59 -50.26 12.97
CA ARG A 2 29.16 -50.64 13.18
C ARG A 2 28.47 -50.03 14.41
N VAL A 3 29.18 -49.86 15.52
CA VAL A 3 28.63 -49.28 16.77
C VAL A 3 28.36 -47.78 16.68
N ILE A 4 29.12 -47.06 15.83
CA ILE A 4 28.98 -45.60 15.64
C ILE A 4 27.71 -45.31 14.82
N HIS A 5 27.38 -46.17 13.84
CA HIS A 5 26.15 -46.05 13.07
C HIS A 5 24.90 -46.37 13.91
N ALA A 6 25.00 -47.29 14.88
CA ALA A 6 23.91 -47.60 15.80
C ALA A 6 23.61 -46.43 16.76
N ALA A 7 24.65 -45.78 17.29
CA ALA A 7 24.50 -44.61 18.16
C ALA A 7 23.95 -43.38 17.40
N ALA A 8 24.40 -43.16 16.17
CA ALA A 8 23.89 -42.09 15.31
C ALA A 8 22.41 -42.32 14.92
N GLY A 9 22.03 -43.58 14.66
CA GLY A 9 20.63 -43.93 14.35
C GLY A 9 19.69 -43.67 15.53
N LEU A 10 20.11 -44.01 16.75
CA LEU A 10 19.30 -43.81 17.96
C LEU A 10 19.06 -42.31 18.26
N ALA A 11 20.06 -41.46 18.04
CA ALA A 11 19.95 -40.01 18.25
C ALA A 11 18.98 -39.32 17.27
N VAL A 12 18.89 -39.82 16.02
CA VAL A 12 17.97 -39.27 15.01
C VAL A 12 16.51 -39.64 15.32
N VAL A 13 16.25 -40.84 15.86
CA VAL A 13 14.89 -41.28 16.22
C VAL A 13 14.34 -40.49 17.42
N LEU A 14 15.18 -40.13 18.39
CA LEU A 14 14.80 -39.33 19.55
C LEU A 14 14.49 -37.86 19.23
N ALA A 15 14.96 -37.33 18.10
CA ALA A 15 14.70 -35.95 17.68
C ALA A 15 13.34 -35.73 16.99
N LEU A 16 12.65 -36.81 16.59
CA LEU A 16 11.41 -36.75 15.80
C LEU A 16 10.12 -36.83 16.64
N THR A 17 10.19 -37.01 17.97
CA THR A 17 9.01 -37.16 18.84
C THR A 17 8.53 -35.84 19.50
N GLY A 18 9.06 -34.70 19.07
CA GLY A 18 8.72 -33.36 19.58
C GLY A 18 7.49 -32.71 18.94
N CYS A 19 6.37 -33.41 18.78
CA CYS A 19 5.08 -32.80 18.39
C CYS A 19 4.12 -32.78 19.58
N GLN A 20 4.48 -32.14 20.69
CA GLN A 20 3.47 -31.73 21.67
C GLN A 20 2.80 -30.45 21.17
N ARG A 21 1.64 -30.60 20.51
CA ARG A 21 0.67 -29.51 20.46
C ARG A 21 0.20 -29.23 21.88
N THR A 22 0.67 -28.15 22.47
CA THR A 22 -0.06 -27.49 23.55
C THR A 22 -1.31 -26.83 22.96
N SER A 23 -2.40 -27.59 22.84
CA SER A 23 -3.74 -27.00 22.78
C SER A 23 -4.24 -26.81 24.20
N MET A 24 -4.09 -25.60 24.75
CA MET A 24 -5.06 -25.12 25.73
C MET A 24 -6.36 -24.93 24.94
N GLY A 25 -7.45 -25.64 25.20
CA GLY A 25 -8.00 -25.87 26.53
C GLY A 25 -8.90 -24.69 26.87
N GLY A 26 -10.11 -24.71 26.29
CA GLY A 26 -11.31 -24.00 26.74
C GLY A 26 -11.15 -22.56 27.22
N PHE A 27 -11.20 -21.61 26.30
CA PHE A 27 -11.84 -20.34 26.64
C PHE A 27 -13.34 -20.58 26.57
N SER A 28 -13.93 -20.81 27.74
CA SER A 28 -15.36 -20.65 27.98
C SER A 28 -15.80 -19.32 27.39
N SER A 29 -16.66 -19.38 26.38
CA SER A 29 -17.47 -18.25 25.93
C SER A 29 -18.34 -17.79 27.10
N GLN A 30 -17.81 -16.92 27.95
CA GLN A 30 -18.65 -16.03 28.74
C GLN A 30 -19.07 -14.92 27.78
N ASP A 31 -20.26 -15.11 27.20
CA ASP A 31 -21.08 -14.05 26.62
C ASP A 31 -21.28 -12.96 27.68
N SER A 32 -20.31 -12.07 27.77
CA SER A 32 -20.43 -10.78 28.44
C SER A 32 -20.49 -9.74 27.34
N SER A 33 -21.63 -9.72 26.63
CA SER A 33 -21.92 -8.62 25.72
C SER A 33 -22.21 -7.38 26.58
N PRO A 34 -21.40 -6.31 26.49
CA PRO A 34 -21.64 -5.09 27.25
C PRO A 34 -23.01 -4.51 26.87
N ALA A 35 -23.73 -3.99 27.86
CA ALA A 35 -25.04 -3.37 27.63
C ALA A 35 -24.92 -2.27 26.57
N PRO A 36 -25.89 -2.17 25.64
CA PRO A 36 -25.84 -1.20 24.55
C PRO A 36 -25.72 0.22 25.12
N LEU A 37 -24.72 0.95 24.63
CA LEU A 37 -24.50 2.34 25.00
C LEU A 37 -25.71 3.18 24.57
N GLN A 38 -26.19 4.01 25.48
CA GLN A 38 -27.22 5.00 25.18
C GLN A 38 -26.66 6.00 24.16
N ALA A 39 -27.44 6.34 23.14
CA ALA A 39 -27.02 7.30 22.13
C ALA A 39 -26.75 8.66 22.80
N GLN A 40 -25.50 9.13 22.70
CA GLN A 40 -25.14 10.46 23.16
C GLN A 40 -25.84 11.51 22.29
N PRO A 41 -26.44 12.56 22.87
CA PRO A 41 -27.10 13.61 22.10
C PRO A 41 -26.13 14.23 21.10
N VAL A 42 -26.39 14.06 19.81
CA VAL A 42 -25.63 14.72 18.75
C VAL A 42 -26.10 16.17 18.65
N PRO A 43 -25.19 17.16 18.73
CA PRO A 43 -25.56 18.54 18.45
C PRO A 43 -26.07 18.66 17.01
N SER A 44 -27.02 19.56 16.80
CA SER A 44 -27.57 19.83 15.47
C SER A 44 -26.47 20.36 14.54
N VAL A 45 -26.36 19.74 13.37
CA VAL A 45 -25.45 20.20 12.32
C VAL A 45 -26.10 21.43 11.67
N SER A 46 -25.47 22.60 11.81
CA SER A 46 -25.87 23.79 11.07
C SER A 46 -25.46 23.62 9.62
N SER A 47 -26.46 23.48 8.73
CA SER A 47 -26.26 23.53 7.29
C SER A 47 -26.38 24.98 6.83
N ASN A 48 -25.24 25.61 6.55
CA ASN A 48 -25.21 26.85 5.80
C ASN A 48 -25.10 26.50 4.32
N GLN A 49 -26.05 26.95 3.51
CA GLN A 49 -25.91 26.91 2.05
C GLN A 49 -24.68 27.71 1.66
N LEU A 50 -23.74 27.04 0.98
CA LEU A 50 -22.67 27.75 0.31
C LEU A 50 -23.30 28.67 -0.75
N PRO A 51 -22.81 29.92 -0.88
CA PRO A 51 -23.27 30.84 -1.91
C PRO A 51 -23.20 30.21 -3.31
N ASP A 52 -24.20 30.54 -4.13
CA ASP A 52 -24.31 30.10 -5.51
C ASP A 52 -23.02 30.41 -6.30
N PRO A 53 -22.36 29.40 -6.92
CA PRO A 53 -21.13 29.60 -7.68
C PRO A 53 -21.31 30.44 -8.96
N THR A 54 -22.55 30.81 -9.31
CA THR A 54 -22.88 31.70 -10.44
C THR A 54 -23.03 33.17 -10.02
N GLY A 55 -22.93 33.48 -8.72
CA GLY A 55 -22.91 34.84 -8.19
C GLY A 55 -21.58 35.55 -8.44
N ASN A 56 -21.64 36.88 -8.52
CA ASN A 56 -20.53 37.81 -8.79
C ASN A 56 -19.20 37.39 -8.12
N THR A 57 -18.24 36.92 -8.93
CA THR A 57 -16.91 36.46 -8.52
C THR A 57 -15.93 37.59 -8.19
N SER A 58 -16.36 38.86 -8.27
CA SER A 58 -15.52 40.04 -8.04
C SER A 58 -15.06 40.22 -6.57
N GLN A 59 -15.55 39.37 -5.65
CA GLN A 59 -15.10 39.34 -4.25
C GLN A 59 -14.04 38.27 -3.97
N PHE A 60 -13.77 37.38 -4.92
CA PHE A 60 -12.71 36.39 -4.82
C PHE A 60 -11.49 36.89 -5.61
N PRO A 61 -10.28 36.89 -5.02
CA PRO A 61 -9.06 37.15 -5.78
C PRO A 61 -9.02 36.23 -7.00
N ALA A 62 -8.72 36.78 -8.18
CA ALA A 62 -8.57 36.01 -9.40
C ALA A 62 -7.58 34.85 -9.16
N ALA A 63 -7.92 33.65 -9.62
CA ALA A 63 -7.04 32.50 -9.54
C ALA A 63 -5.67 32.88 -10.14
N PRO A 64 -4.54 32.61 -9.43
CA PRO A 64 -3.22 33.00 -9.92
C PRO A 64 -2.99 32.41 -11.31
N THR A 65 -2.89 33.28 -12.31
CA THR A 65 -2.41 32.90 -13.63
C THR A 65 -0.94 32.51 -13.48
N ALA A 66 -0.64 31.26 -13.86
CA ALA A 66 0.66 30.63 -13.65
C ALA A 66 1.80 31.52 -14.17
N GLY A 67 2.77 31.80 -13.29
CA GLY A 67 3.94 32.58 -13.67
C GLY A 67 4.83 33.05 -12.55
N THR A 68 4.99 32.31 -11.44
CA THR A 68 6.17 32.52 -10.56
C THR A 68 6.46 31.23 -9.81
N ALA A 69 7.68 30.74 -9.96
CA ALA A 69 8.19 29.55 -9.30
C ALA A 69 8.15 29.73 -7.77
N VAL A 70 7.38 28.87 -7.10
CA VAL A 70 7.51 28.64 -5.67
C VAL A 70 8.19 27.29 -5.52
N ALA A 71 9.39 27.31 -4.97
CA ALA A 71 10.15 26.12 -4.64
C ALA A 71 9.37 25.28 -3.61
N GLY A 72 9.08 24.03 -3.96
CA GLY A 72 8.60 23.00 -3.03
C GLY A 72 7.10 22.74 -3.05
N GLY A 73 6.68 21.70 -3.80
CA GLY A 73 5.58 20.82 -3.36
C GLY A 73 4.18 21.00 -3.95
N ALA A 74 3.97 21.75 -5.04
CA ALA A 74 2.63 21.99 -5.58
C ALA A 74 2.38 21.47 -7.01
N GLN A 75 3.25 20.64 -7.57
CA GLN A 75 3.09 20.10 -8.94
C GLN A 75 2.44 18.71 -8.99
N GLN A 76 2.28 17.98 -7.87
CA GLN A 76 1.75 16.62 -7.87
C GLN A 76 0.23 16.50 -7.73
N ALA A 77 -0.44 17.44 -7.04
CA ALA A 77 -1.86 17.26 -6.70
C ALA A 77 -2.78 17.22 -7.94
N GLY A 78 -2.59 18.13 -8.90
CA GLY A 78 -3.41 18.17 -10.12
C GLY A 78 -3.23 16.95 -11.03
N THR A 79 -1.99 16.48 -11.19
CA THR A 79 -1.66 15.34 -12.06
C THR A 79 -2.12 14.01 -11.48
N GLN A 80 -2.04 13.84 -10.15
CA GLN A 80 -2.53 12.62 -9.48
C GLN A 80 -4.06 12.53 -9.45
N VAL A 81 -4.76 13.67 -9.31
CA VAL A 81 -6.24 13.71 -9.37
C VAL A 81 -6.75 13.40 -10.79
N ALA A 82 -6.07 13.91 -11.83
CA ALA A 82 -6.37 13.57 -13.21
C ALA A 82 -6.06 12.10 -13.55
N ALA A 83 -4.99 11.53 -12.98
CA ALA A 83 -4.68 10.12 -13.13
C ALA A 83 -5.74 9.22 -12.45
N ALA A 84 -6.22 9.59 -11.26
CA ALA A 84 -7.25 8.83 -10.55
C ALA A 84 -8.59 8.76 -11.27
N THR A 85 -9.00 9.85 -11.94
CA THR A 85 -10.28 9.93 -12.66
C THR A 85 -10.28 9.11 -13.94
N ASN A 86 -9.14 8.99 -14.62
CA ASN A 86 -9.01 8.24 -15.88
C ASN A 86 -8.39 6.84 -15.70
N ALA A 87 -8.10 6.43 -14.46
CA ALA A 87 -7.48 5.15 -14.18
C ALA A 87 -8.39 3.97 -14.58
N LEU A 88 -7.77 2.96 -15.20
CA LEU A 88 -8.38 1.67 -15.41
C LEU A 88 -8.49 0.92 -14.08
N ASP A 89 -9.41 -0.03 -14.00
CA ASP A 89 -9.53 -0.90 -12.83
C ASP A 89 -8.31 -1.80 -12.66
N VAL A 90 -7.98 -2.08 -11.40
CA VAL A 90 -6.82 -2.87 -11.00
C VAL A 90 -7.27 -3.98 -10.06
N THR A 91 -6.86 -5.21 -10.34
CA THR A 91 -7.04 -6.34 -9.43
C THR A 91 -5.69 -6.75 -8.84
N LYS A 92 -5.68 -7.31 -7.63
CA LYS A 92 -4.43 -7.78 -7.01
C LYS A 92 -3.78 -8.87 -7.86
N GLU A 93 -4.57 -9.76 -8.45
CA GLU A 93 -4.11 -10.87 -9.27
C GLU A 93 -3.36 -10.36 -10.50
N SER A 94 -3.82 -9.25 -11.11
CA SER A 94 -3.17 -8.66 -12.28
C SER A 94 -1.76 -8.13 -12.00
N MET A 95 -1.47 -7.77 -10.74
CA MET A 95 -0.22 -7.19 -10.30
C MET A 95 0.85 -8.23 -9.96
N VAL A 96 0.49 -9.50 -9.77
CA VAL A 96 1.45 -10.54 -9.38
C VAL A 96 2.49 -10.75 -10.47
N GLY A 97 3.74 -10.94 -10.07
CA GLY A 97 4.86 -11.25 -10.96
C GLY A 97 5.99 -10.25 -10.88
N ASN A 98 6.85 -10.29 -11.89
CA ASN A 98 7.99 -9.39 -12.03
C ASN A 98 7.60 -8.19 -12.90
N TRP A 99 8.09 -7.01 -12.50
CA TRP A 99 7.85 -5.74 -13.15
C TRP A 99 9.17 -5.03 -13.39
N ARG A 100 9.30 -4.41 -14.56
CA ARG A 100 10.34 -3.42 -14.82
C ARG A 100 9.88 -2.10 -14.23
N VAL A 101 10.71 -1.49 -13.40
CA VAL A 101 10.46 -0.18 -12.81
C VAL A 101 11.35 0.83 -13.52
N SER A 102 10.80 1.97 -13.93
CA SER A 102 11.56 3.15 -14.34
C SER A 102 11.29 4.30 -13.37
N SER A 103 12.35 4.88 -12.81
CA SER A 103 12.31 5.97 -11.84
C SER A 103 13.61 6.77 -11.88
N ALA A 104 13.52 8.11 -11.79
CA ALA A 104 14.66 9.03 -11.82
C ALA A 104 15.64 8.79 -13.00
N GLY A 105 15.10 8.43 -14.18
CA GLY A 105 15.90 8.15 -15.39
C GLY A 105 16.67 6.84 -15.35
N SER A 106 16.52 6.04 -14.30
CA SER A 106 17.11 4.71 -14.14
C SER A 106 16.03 3.64 -14.10
N SER A 107 16.43 2.39 -14.33
CA SER A 107 15.49 1.28 -14.33
C SER A 107 15.96 0.13 -13.44
N CYS A 108 15.05 -0.43 -12.67
CA CYS A 108 15.28 -1.56 -11.75
C CYS A 108 14.20 -2.66 -11.89
N ASP A 109 14.32 -3.73 -11.10
CA ASP A 109 13.33 -4.82 -11.07
C ASP A 109 12.46 -4.72 -9.81
N MET A 110 11.21 -5.16 -9.91
CA MET A 110 10.30 -5.32 -8.78
C MET A 110 9.59 -6.67 -8.90
N PHE A 111 9.34 -7.32 -7.76
CA PHE A 111 8.50 -8.51 -7.70
C PHE A 111 7.33 -8.26 -6.75
N LEU A 112 6.15 -8.75 -7.12
CA LEU A 112 4.92 -8.65 -6.36
C LEU A 112 4.31 -10.04 -6.20
N THR A 113 3.93 -10.40 -4.98
CA THR A 113 3.21 -11.66 -4.67
C THR A 113 1.95 -11.37 -3.86
N LEU A 114 1.07 -12.36 -3.71
CA LEU A 114 -0.12 -12.27 -2.87
C LEU A 114 0.14 -12.66 -1.40
N THR A 115 1.37 -13.05 -1.05
CA THR A 115 1.71 -13.46 0.32
C THR A 115 1.53 -12.28 1.27
N ASN A 116 0.75 -12.42 2.35
CA ASN A 116 0.56 -11.31 3.29
C ASN A 116 1.86 -10.88 3.99
N LEU A 117 2.02 -9.57 4.17
CA LEU A 117 3.07 -8.93 4.96
C LEU A 117 2.52 -7.65 5.59
N GLY A 118 2.30 -7.67 6.91
CA GLY A 118 1.73 -6.53 7.63
C GLY A 118 0.34 -6.18 7.10
N SER A 119 0.16 -4.92 6.66
CA SER A 119 -1.11 -4.42 6.10
C SER A 119 -1.28 -4.65 4.60
N GLY A 120 -0.35 -5.33 3.92
CA GLY A 120 -0.38 -5.52 2.47
C GLY A 120 0.08 -6.90 2.02
N SER A 121 0.23 -7.05 0.71
CA SER A 121 0.83 -8.22 0.08
C SER A 121 2.35 -7.98 -0.12
N ARG A 122 3.15 -9.03 -0.09
CA ARG A 122 4.61 -8.96 -0.12
C ARG A 122 5.07 -8.53 -1.50
N GLY A 123 6.09 -7.68 -1.52
CA GLY A 123 6.83 -7.36 -2.72
C GLY A 123 8.23 -6.89 -2.37
N GLY A 124 8.96 -6.44 -3.37
CA GLY A 124 10.25 -5.82 -3.17
C GLY A 124 10.88 -5.42 -4.48
N THR A 125 11.95 -4.64 -4.37
CA THR A 125 12.71 -4.17 -5.52
C THR A 125 14.13 -4.69 -5.50
N ARG A 126 14.73 -4.84 -6.68
CA ARG A 126 16.15 -5.13 -6.86
C ARG A 126 16.78 -4.09 -7.79
N GLY A 127 17.84 -3.44 -7.31
CA GLY A 127 18.58 -2.42 -8.05
C GLY A 127 17.89 -1.06 -8.14
N CYS A 128 16.78 -0.84 -7.42
CA CYS A 128 16.18 0.48 -7.31
C CYS A 128 17.00 1.39 -6.38
N ALA A 129 16.75 2.70 -6.47
CA ALA A 129 17.37 3.73 -5.64
C ALA A 129 16.29 4.60 -4.96
N GLY A 130 16.70 5.41 -3.98
CA GLY A 130 15.81 6.32 -3.25
C GLY A 130 14.74 5.58 -2.45
N GLU A 131 13.55 6.17 -2.31
CA GLU A 131 12.43 5.61 -1.51
C GLU A 131 12.07 4.17 -1.90
N LEU A 132 12.24 3.80 -3.17
CA LEU A 132 11.89 2.47 -3.66
C LEU A 132 12.75 1.36 -3.03
N THR A 133 13.95 1.65 -2.51
CA THR A 133 14.76 0.64 -1.81
C THR A 133 14.10 0.12 -0.53
N ALA A 134 13.21 0.91 0.07
CA ALA A 134 12.50 0.55 1.30
C ALA A 134 11.28 -0.34 1.05
N MET A 135 10.88 -0.52 -0.23
CA MET A 135 9.67 -1.26 -0.59
C MET A 135 9.71 -2.69 -0.05
N GLY A 136 8.63 -3.08 0.63
CA GLY A 136 8.47 -4.43 1.17
C GLY A 136 7.06 -5.00 1.02
N SER A 137 6.06 -4.14 0.87
CA SER A 137 4.68 -4.55 0.64
C SER A 137 3.97 -3.65 -0.36
N TRP A 138 2.81 -4.09 -0.81
CA TRP A 138 1.96 -3.37 -1.73
C TRP A 138 0.49 -3.74 -1.50
N GLU A 139 -0.41 -2.90 -1.98
CA GLU A 139 -1.85 -3.18 -1.97
C GLU A 139 -2.54 -2.52 -3.16
N VAL A 140 -3.79 -2.91 -3.37
CA VAL A 140 -4.70 -2.19 -4.27
C VAL A 140 -5.71 -1.44 -3.40
N ALA A 141 -5.80 -0.13 -3.59
CA ALA A 141 -6.73 0.76 -2.90
C ALA A 141 -7.60 1.48 -3.94
N GLY A 142 -8.84 1.02 -4.13
CA GLY A 142 -9.66 1.46 -5.26
C GLY A 142 -8.97 1.13 -6.59
N LYS A 143 -8.70 2.15 -7.41
CA LYS A 143 -7.98 2.01 -8.70
C LYS A 143 -6.47 2.24 -8.61
N GLN A 144 -5.93 2.36 -7.40
CA GLN A 144 -4.51 2.62 -7.17
C GLN A 144 -3.77 1.35 -6.76
N VAL A 145 -2.53 1.24 -7.22
CA VAL A 145 -1.51 0.41 -6.61
C VAL A 145 -0.73 1.28 -5.64
N VAL A 146 -0.74 0.91 -4.37
CA VAL A 146 0.03 1.61 -3.33
C VAL A 146 1.24 0.75 -2.97
N LEU A 147 2.44 1.28 -3.21
CA LEU A 147 3.68 0.65 -2.78
C LEU A 147 3.99 1.11 -1.36
N LYS A 148 4.44 0.20 -0.50
CA LYS A 148 4.64 0.45 0.92
C LYS A 148 6.01 -0.05 1.38
N ASP A 149 6.57 0.62 2.37
CA ASP A 149 7.76 0.14 3.06
C ASP A 149 7.45 -1.08 3.95
N ARG A 150 8.49 -1.66 4.57
CA ARG A 150 8.35 -2.84 5.46
C ARG A 150 7.53 -2.58 6.73
N THR A 151 7.36 -1.32 7.13
CA THR A 151 6.55 -0.91 8.28
C THR A 151 5.10 -0.62 7.91
N GLY A 152 4.79 -0.58 6.61
CA GLY A 152 3.45 -0.36 6.08
C GLY A 152 3.15 1.10 5.71
N ASN A 153 4.15 2.00 5.68
CA ASN A 153 3.92 3.35 5.19
C ASN A 153 3.87 3.34 3.66
N ALA A 154 2.90 4.03 3.07
CA ALA A 154 2.88 4.24 1.63
C ALA A 154 4.11 5.05 1.20
N ILE A 155 4.79 4.64 0.14
CA ILE A 155 5.98 5.30 -0.44
C ILE A 155 5.77 5.71 -1.89
N ALA A 156 4.82 5.09 -2.60
CA ALA A 156 4.44 5.49 -3.95
C ALA A 156 2.99 5.11 -4.25
N ARG A 157 2.36 5.85 -5.17
CA ARG A 157 1.01 5.58 -5.68
C ARG A 157 1.04 5.56 -7.19
N LEU A 158 0.52 4.49 -7.78
CA LEU A 158 0.50 4.28 -9.22
C LEU A 158 -0.91 3.91 -9.69
N TYR A 159 -1.20 4.23 -10.94
CA TYR A 159 -2.48 3.97 -11.59
C TYR A 159 -2.25 3.19 -12.87
N LYS A 160 -3.19 2.29 -13.21
CA LYS A 160 -3.14 1.58 -14.49
C LYS A 160 -3.46 2.56 -15.62
N THR A 161 -2.51 2.73 -16.54
CA THR A 161 -2.60 3.63 -17.70
C THR A 161 -2.71 2.85 -19.01
N ALA A 162 -2.25 1.60 -19.04
CA ALA A 162 -2.49 0.62 -20.10
C ALA A 162 -2.46 -0.81 -19.54
N ASP A 163 -2.66 -1.83 -20.37
CA ASP A 163 -2.88 -3.20 -19.89
C ASP A 163 -1.74 -3.74 -18.98
N ALA A 164 -0.50 -3.47 -19.36
CA ALA A 164 0.70 -3.82 -18.62
C ALA A 164 1.53 -2.59 -18.23
N ARG A 165 0.88 -1.45 -17.99
CA ARG A 165 1.53 -0.18 -17.69
C ARG A 165 0.88 0.53 -16.52
N PHE A 166 1.71 0.94 -15.58
CA PHE A 166 1.30 1.75 -14.44
C PHE A 166 2.21 2.96 -14.32
N ASP A 167 1.64 4.12 -14.07
CA ASP A 167 2.40 5.36 -13.89
C ASP A 167 1.95 6.07 -12.61
N GLY A 168 2.87 6.78 -11.98
CA GLY A 168 2.64 7.44 -10.72
C GLY A 168 3.88 8.14 -10.20
N SER A 169 3.94 8.34 -8.89
CA SER A 169 5.11 8.94 -8.25
C SER A 169 5.35 8.42 -6.84
N THR A 170 6.58 8.56 -6.36
CA THR A 170 6.90 8.41 -4.93
C THR A 170 6.29 9.56 -4.12
N ASN A 171 6.33 9.47 -2.79
CA ASN A 171 5.89 10.56 -1.92
C ASN A 171 6.79 11.81 -2.05
N GLY A 172 8.10 11.62 -2.22
CA GLY A 172 9.05 12.68 -2.57
C GLY A 172 8.88 13.22 -4.01
N GLY A 173 7.89 12.73 -4.75
CA GLY A 173 7.49 13.29 -6.02
C GLY A 173 8.23 12.78 -7.24
N GLN A 174 9.11 11.80 -7.08
CA GLN A 174 9.83 11.19 -8.19
C GLN A 174 8.87 10.39 -9.07
N PRO A 175 8.82 10.62 -10.39
CA PRO A 175 8.00 9.82 -11.29
C PRO A 175 8.43 8.35 -11.24
N VAL A 176 7.44 7.46 -11.14
CA VAL A 176 7.64 6.01 -11.15
C VAL A 176 6.71 5.41 -12.18
N SER A 177 7.23 4.42 -12.90
CA SER A 177 6.40 3.63 -13.79
C SER A 177 6.77 2.17 -13.79
N LEU A 178 5.76 1.32 -13.98
CA LEU A 178 5.89 -0.14 -14.04
C LEU A 178 5.49 -0.62 -15.43
N SER A 179 6.25 -1.53 -16.00
CA SER A 179 5.91 -2.22 -17.25
C SER A 179 6.34 -3.68 -17.23
N ARG A 180 5.63 -4.52 -17.97
CA ARG A 180 6.00 -5.92 -18.26
C ARG A 180 5.69 -6.26 -19.70
#